data_AF-A0A2V6LWB7-F1
#
_entry.id   AF-A0A2V6LWB7-F1
#
_cell.length_a   1.000
_cell.length_b   1.000
_cell.length_c   1.000
_cell.angle_alpha   90.00
_cell.angle_beta   90.00
_cell.angle_gamma   90.00
#
_symmetry.space_group_name_H-M   'P 1'
#
loop_
_entity.id
_entity.type
_entity.pdbx_description
1 polymer ?
#
loop_
_entity_poly.entity_id
_entity_poly.type
_entity_poly.pdbx_seq_one_letter_code
_entity_poly.pdbx_strand_id
1 'polypeptide(L)'
;MRLVSLSFDPEYDTPQRLAAYSENVREQGSGCEWRFVTSKSRAELEPILAAYDQAVDKRQNPADPQGPLYHILRVFLIDREGRIRNIYSSGTLDPRLVVADVKTLLLEESRVSKQ
;
A
#
# COMPACT_ATOMS: atom_id res chain seq x y z
N MET A 1 10.92 8.19 4.65
CA MET A 1 9.90 7.12 4.49
C MET A 1 8.75 7.68 3.69
N ARG A 2 8.10 6.86 2.84
CA ARG A 2 6.90 7.24 2.09
C ARG A 2 5.86 6.14 2.25
N LEU A 3 4.59 6.52 2.34
CA LEU A 3 3.46 5.59 2.31
C LEU A 3 2.83 5.63 0.92
N VAL A 4 2.45 4.47 0.40
CA VAL A 4 1.75 4.34 -0.87
C VAL A 4 0.55 3.42 -0.69
N SER A 5 -0.64 3.91 -1.00
CA SER A 5 -1.86 3.12 -1.08
C SER A 5 -2.27 2.97 -2.53
N LEU A 6 -2.33 1.73 -3.02
CA LEU A 6 -2.77 1.40 -4.37
C LEU A 6 -4.24 0.97 -4.34
N SER A 7 -5.10 1.61 -5.13
CA SER A 7 -6.47 1.16 -5.32
C SER A 7 -6.54 -0.12 -6.16
N PHE A 8 -7.52 -0.97 -5.84
CA PHE A 8 -7.86 -2.16 -6.61
C PHE A 8 -9.08 -1.99 -7.53
N ASP A 9 -9.63 -0.77 -7.62
CA ASP A 9 -10.79 -0.44 -8.44
C ASP A 9 -10.51 0.81 -9.32
N PRO A 10 -9.74 0.68 -10.41
CA PRO A 10 -9.38 1.83 -11.25
C PRO A 10 -10.56 2.46 -11.98
N GLU A 11 -11.69 1.77 -12.08
CA GLU A 11 -12.93 2.30 -12.70
C GLU A 11 -13.63 3.28 -11.74
N TYR A 12 -13.61 2.98 -10.43
CA TYR A 12 -14.23 3.83 -9.41
C TYR A 12 -13.25 4.83 -8.79
N ASP A 13 -12.02 4.42 -8.49
CA ASP A 13 -10.99 5.21 -7.81
C ASP A 13 -10.09 5.94 -8.80
N THR A 14 -10.66 6.94 -9.47
CA THR A 14 -9.91 7.81 -10.39
C THR A 14 -8.91 8.69 -9.65
N PRO A 15 -7.87 9.23 -10.33
CA PRO A 15 -6.93 10.15 -9.70
C PRO A 15 -7.58 11.34 -8.98
N GLN A 16 -8.66 11.89 -9.55
CA GLN A 16 -9.41 13.01 -8.96
C GLN A 16 -10.13 12.60 -7.67
N ARG A 17 -10.74 11.40 -7.65
CA ARG A 17 -11.40 10.87 -6.45
C ARG A 17 -10.40 10.54 -5.35
N LEU A 18 -9.27 9.93 -5.70
CA LEU A 18 -8.20 9.67 -4.74
C LEU A 18 -7.54 10.94 -4.22
N ALA A 19 -7.44 12.00 -5.04
CA ALA A 19 -6.96 13.30 -4.59
C ALA A 19 -7.88 13.85 -3.49
N ALA A 20 -9.19 13.93 -3.74
CA ALA A 20 -10.18 14.36 -2.76
C ALA A 20 -10.21 13.46 -1.50
N TYR A 21 -10.14 12.14 -1.68
CA TYR A 21 -10.05 11.19 -0.57
C TYR A 21 -8.82 11.44 0.32
N SER A 22 -7.68 11.74 -0.30
CA SER A 22 -6.41 11.95 0.41
C SER A 22 -6.36 13.24 1.24
N GLU A 23 -7.19 14.24 0.94
CA GLU A 23 -7.23 15.51 1.70
C GLU A 23 -7.60 15.25 3.16
N ASN A 24 -8.66 14.45 3.40
CA ASN A 24 -9.09 14.05 4.74
C ASN A 24 -8.00 13.30 5.52
N VAL A 25 -7.12 12.58 4.82
CA VAL A 25 -6.00 11.85 5.44
C VAL A 25 -4.82 12.77 5.74
N ARG A 26 -4.55 13.77 4.88
CA ARG A 26 -3.49 14.76 5.11
C ARG A 26 -3.80 15.65 6.31
N GLU A 27 -5.06 16.01 6.51
CA GLU A 27 -5.53 16.79 7.66
C GLU A 27 -5.24 16.10 9.00
N GLN A 28 -5.12 14.77 9.01
CA GLN A 28 -4.79 13.98 10.20
C GLN A 28 -3.28 13.94 10.52
N GLY A 29 -2.43 14.58 9.72
CA GLY A 29 -1.02 14.80 10.04
C GLY A 29 -0.16 13.52 10.02
N SER A 30 -0.05 12.86 8.85
CA SER A 30 0.64 11.58 8.66
C SER A 30 2.15 11.55 8.98
N GLY A 31 2.78 12.70 9.28
CA GLY A 31 4.21 12.81 9.62
C GLY A 31 5.19 12.41 8.48
N CYS A 32 4.68 11.96 7.34
CA CYS A 32 5.42 11.54 6.17
C CYS A 32 4.57 11.69 4.90
N GLU A 33 5.22 11.69 3.74
CA GLU A 33 4.54 11.74 2.45
C GLU A 33 3.70 10.47 2.24
N TRP A 34 2.40 10.64 2.07
CA TRP A 34 1.46 9.57 1.71
C TRP A 34 0.87 9.84 0.31
N ARG A 35 1.08 8.88 -0.60
CA ARG A 35 0.54 8.88 -1.96
C ARG A 35 -0.59 7.86 -2.09
N PHE A 36 -1.67 8.27 -2.74
CA PHE A 36 -2.76 7.41 -3.13
C PHE A 36 -2.70 7.29 -4.65
N VAL A 37 -2.60 6.06 -5.15
CA VAL A 37 -2.37 5.77 -6.56
C VAL A 37 -3.39 4.77 -7.08
N THR A 38 -3.66 4.86 -8.37
CA THR A 38 -4.53 3.93 -9.11
C THR A 38 -3.84 3.56 -10.42
N SER A 39 -4.27 2.47 -11.03
CA SER A 39 -3.84 2.11 -12.40
C SER A 39 -4.73 2.77 -13.44
N LYS A 40 -4.33 2.77 -14.71
CA LYS A 40 -5.17 3.32 -15.79
C LYS A 40 -6.36 2.43 -16.13
N SER A 41 -6.26 1.12 -15.86
CA SER A 41 -7.28 0.14 -16.18
C SER A 41 -7.07 -1.14 -15.39
N ARG A 42 -8.11 -2.00 -15.31
CA ARG A 42 -7.99 -3.34 -14.74
C ARG A 42 -6.83 -4.13 -15.37
N ALA A 43 -6.66 -4.05 -16.69
CA ALA A 43 -5.60 -4.75 -17.41
C ALA A 43 -4.18 -4.30 -17.00
N GLU A 44 -4.00 -3.03 -16.63
CA GLU A 44 -2.72 -2.52 -16.10
C GLU A 44 -2.54 -2.85 -14.60
N LEU A 45 -3.63 -3.08 -13.87
CA LEU A 45 -3.59 -3.49 -12.46
C LEU A 45 -3.19 -4.96 -12.29
N GLU A 46 -3.75 -5.86 -13.09
CA GLU A 46 -3.53 -7.31 -12.99
C GLU A 46 -2.05 -7.73 -12.87
N PRO A 47 -1.11 -7.26 -13.72
CA PRO A 47 0.30 -7.67 -13.57
C PRO A 47 0.93 -7.19 -12.26
N ILE A 48 0.46 -6.06 -11.69
CA ILE A 48 0.91 -5.59 -10.38
C ILE A 48 0.37 -6.51 -9.29
N LEU A 49 -0.91 -6.87 -9.33
CA LEU A 49 -1.49 -7.81 -8.37
C LEU A 49 -0.77 -9.16 -8.40
N ALA A 50 -0.52 -9.70 -9.59
CA ALA A 50 0.21 -10.95 -9.78
C ALA A 50 1.64 -10.89 -9.23
N ALA A 51 2.37 -9.79 -9.47
CA ALA A 51 3.75 -9.64 -8.98
C ALA A 51 3.85 -9.58 -7.44
N TYR A 52 2.77 -9.17 -6.77
CA TYR A 52 2.67 -9.10 -5.31
C TYR A 52 1.84 -10.24 -4.70
N ASP A 53 1.50 -11.26 -5.49
CA ASP A 53 0.64 -12.39 -5.10
C ASP A 53 -0.71 -11.95 -4.50
N GLN A 54 -1.22 -10.77 -4.88
CA GLN A 54 -2.38 -10.12 -4.28
C GLN A 54 -3.69 -10.54 -4.94
N ALA A 55 -4.41 -11.47 -4.31
CA ALA A 55 -5.75 -11.85 -4.74
C ALA A 55 -6.77 -10.73 -4.45
N VAL A 56 -7.55 -10.38 -5.47
CA VAL A 56 -8.67 -9.44 -5.39
C VAL A 56 -9.82 -10.00 -6.21
N ASP A 57 -10.96 -10.24 -5.55
CA ASP A 57 -12.15 -10.77 -6.19
C ASP A 57 -13.32 -9.78 -6.10
N LYS A 58 -14.28 -9.92 -7.01
CA LYS A 58 -15.55 -9.18 -6.93
C LYS A 58 -16.50 -9.91 -5.99
N ARG A 59 -17.20 -9.15 -5.15
CA ARG A 59 -18.32 -9.67 -4.37
C ARG A 59 -19.53 -9.91 -5.26
N GLN A 60 -20.40 -10.85 -4.86
CA GLN A 60 -21.63 -11.15 -5.58
C GLN A 60 -22.60 -9.96 -5.62
N ASN A 61 -22.65 -9.17 -4.54
CA ASN A 61 -23.45 -7.96 -4.46
C ASN A 61 -22.53 -6.73 -4.62
N PRO A 62 -22.59 -6.00 -5.76
CA PRO A 62 -21.82 -4.77 -5.94
C PRO A 62 -22.18 -3.65 -4.93
N ALA A 63 -23.38 -3.73 -4.32
CA ALA A 63 -23.84 -2.80 -3.29
C ALA A 63 -23.61 -3.33 -1.86
N ASP A 64 -22.70 -4.29 -1.67
CA ASP A 64 -22.28 -4.74 -0.34
C ASP A 64 -21.75 -3.53 0.47
N PRO A 65 -22.17 -3.35 1.75
CA PRO A 65 -21.69 -2.26 2.59
C PRO A 65 -20.16 -2.20 2.78
N GLN A 66 -19.47 -3.32 2.60
CA GLN A 66 -18.01 -3.41 2.66
C GLN A 66 -17.33 -3.08 1.32
N GLY A 67 -18.10 -2.70 0.31
CA GLY A 67 -17.65 -2.38 -1.03
C GLY A 67 -17.72 -3.58 -2.00
N PRO A 68 -17.51 -3.33 -3.31
CA PRO A 68 -17.71 -4.31 -4.36
C PRO A 68 -16.60 -5.38 -4.45
N LEU A 69 -15.51 -5.20 -3.71
CA LEU A 69 -14.33 -6.08 -3.76
C LEU A 69 -14.14 -6.83 -2.44
N TYR A 70 -13.53 -8.01 -2.56
CA TYR A 70 -13.01 -8.81 -1.46
C TYR A 70 -11.53 -9.05 -1.69
N HIS A 71 -10.71 -8.76 -0.70
CA HIS A 71 -9.27 -9.02 -0.73
C HIS A 71 -8.72 -9.15 0.69
N ILE A 72 -7.55 -9.79 0.81
CA ILE A 72 -6.78 -9.79 2.06
C ILE A 72 -5.93 -8.52 2.17
N LEU A 73 -5.70 -8.05 3.40
CA LEU A 73 -4.78 -6.94 3.65
C LEU A 73 -3.34 -7.44 3.53
N ARG A 74 -2.55 -6.78 2.67
CA ARG A 74 -1.10 -6.89 2.65
C ARG A 74 -0.46 -5.51 2.64
N VAL A 75 0.49 -5.28 3.52
CA VAL A 75 1.31 -4.06 3.56
C VAL A 75 2.77 -4.47 3.37
N PHE A 76 3.44 -3.90 2.39
CA PHE A 76 4.81 -4.27 2.03
C PHE A 76 5.79 -3.22 2.57
N LEU A 77 6.84 -3.67 3.25
CA LEU A 77 8.01 -2.84 3.52
C LEU A 77 9.02 -3.06 2.39
N ILE A 78 9.32 -2.00 1.65
CA ILE A 78 10.23 -2.03 0.50
C ILE A 78 11.40 -1.10 0.77
N ASP A 79 12.63 -1.59 0.59
CA ASP A 79 13.85 -0.79 0.75
C ASP A 79 14.16 0.11 -0.46
N ARG A 80 15.25 0.88 -0.39
CA ARG A 80 15.64 1.82 -1.46
C ARG A 80 16.07 1.13 -2.75
N GLU A 81 16.50 -0.12 -2.67
CA GLU A 81 16.86 -0.93 -3.84
C GLU A 81 15.63 -1.65 -4.43
N GLY A 82 14.43 -1.40 -3.88
CA GLY A 82 13.19 -1.97 -4.38
C GLY A 82 12.94 -3.40 -3.91
N ARG A 83 13.67 -3.89 -2.89
CA ARG A 83 13.48 -5.24 -2.35
C ARG A 83 12.39 -5.25 -1.30
N ILE A 84 11.52 -6.26 -1.35
CA ILE A 84 10.55 -6.53 -0.29
C ILE A 84 11.32 -7.07 0.92
N ARG A 85 11.24 -6.34 2.03
CA ARG A 85 11.90 -6.66 3.30
C ARG A 85 10.97 -7.29 4.32
N ASN A 86 9.68 -6.96 4.26
CA ASN A 86 8.64 -7.62 5.05
C ASN A 86 7.27 -7.47 4.40
N ILE A 87 6.32 -8.34 4.78
CA ILE A 87 4.92 -8.31 4.37
C ILE A 87 4.06 -8.45 5.63
N TYR A 88 3.29 -7.41 5.96
CA TYR A 88 2.35 -7.42 7.08
C TYR A 88 0.95 -7.79 6.61
N SER A 89 0.26 -8.56 7.44
CA SER A 89 -1.16 -8.92 7.29
C SER A 89 -1.99 -8.21 8.36
N SER A 90 -3.31 -8.38 8.34
CA SER A 90 -4.18 -7.85 9.41
C SER A 90 -3.77 -8.29 10.82
N GLY A 91 -3.19 -9.49 10.97
CA GLY A 91 -2.73 -10.00 12.27
C GLY A 91 -1.34 -9.54 12.69
N THR A 92 -0.53 -9.01 11.78
CA THR A 92 0.88 -8.63 12.04
C THR A 92 1.16 -7.14 11.83
N LEU A 93 0.17 -6.36 11.39
CA LEU A 93 0.28 -4.93 11.21
C LEU A 93 0.21 -4.19 12.56
N ASP A 94 1.29 -4.28 13.33
CA ASP A 94 1.51 -3.47 14.53
C ASP A 94 2.45 -2.29 14.19
N PRO A 95 2.04 -1.03 14.40
CA PRO A 95 2.88 0.13 14.13
C PRO A 95 4.26 0.09 14.80
N ARG A 96 4.37 -0.53 15.99
CA ARG A 96 5.65 -0.69 16.70
C ARG A 96 6.59 -1.63 15.97
N LEU A 97 6.05 -2.72 15.41
CA LEU A 97 6.81 -3.67 14.62
C LEU A 97 7.28 -3.02 13.32
N VAL A 98 6.39 -2.34 12.61
CA VAL A 98 6.73 -1.61 11.37
C VAL A 98 7.86 -0.61 11.62
N VAL A 99 7.78 0.18 12.70
CA VAL A 99 8.83 1.14 13.07
C VAL A 99 10.15 0.45 13.43
N ALA A 100 10.11 -0.69 14.11
CA ALA A 100 11.31 -1.46 14.45
C ALA A 100 12.01 -2.00 13.19
N ASP A 101 11.25 -2.54 12.23
CA ASP A 101 11.77 -3.04 10.96
C ASP A 101 12.37 -1.90 10.14
N VAL A 102 11.69 -0.75 10.04
CA VAL A 102 12.23 0.45 9.37
C VAL A 102 13.55 0.92 10.01
N LYS A 103 13.64 0.95 11.35
CA LYS A 103 14.88 1.32 12.04
C LYS A 103 16.02 0.34 11.73
N THR A 104 15.71 -0.95 11.62
CA THR A 104 16.70 -1.98 11.26
C THR A 104 17.27 -1.73 9.86
N LEU A 105 16.40 -1.43 8.88
CA LEU A 105 16.84 -1.10 7.51
C LEU A 105 17.73 0.14 7.46
N LEU A 106 17.39 1.19 8.21
CA LEU A 106 18.20 2.42 8.25
C LEU A 106 19.60 2.17 8.84
N LEU A 107 19.73 1.24 9.80
CA LEU A 107 21.01 0.85 10.37
C LEU A 107 21.86 0.02 9.38
N GLU A 108 21.24 -0.83 8.57
CA GLU A 108 21.92 -1.58 7.50
C GLU A 108 22.53 -0.63 6.45
N GLU A 109 21.73 0.32 5.93
CA GLU A 109 22.17 1.33 4.96
C GLU A 109 23.37 2.13 5.49
N SER A 110 23.31 2.53 6.77
CA SER A 110 24.36 3.31 7.43
C SER A 110 25.69 2.55 7.55
N ARG A 111 25.65 1.22 7.58
CA ARG A 111 26.86 0.37 7.63
C ARG A 111 27.46 0.18 6.25
N VAL A 112 26.63 0.01 5.23
CA VAL A 112 27.07 -0.10 3.83
C VAL A 112 27.70 1.20 3.34
N SER A 113 27.14 2.36 3.72
CA SER A 113 27.68 3.68 3.32
C SER A 113 29.02 4.05 3.98
N LYS A 114 29.48 3.30 4.99
CA LYS A 114 30.75 3.56 5.71
C LYS A 114 31.90 2.63 5.29
N GLN A 115 31.65 1.69 4.38
CA GLN A 115 32.65 0.84 3.74
C GLN A 115 32.99 1.40 2.36
#